data_AF-A0A1F6WBT3-F1
#
_entry.id   AF-A0A1F6WBT3-F1
#
_cell.length_a   1.000
_cell.length_b   1.000
_cell.length_c   1.000
_cell.angle_alpha   90.00
_cell.angle_beta   90.00
_cell.angle_gamma   90.00
#
_symmetry.space_group_name_H-M   'P 1'
#
loop_
_entity.id
_entity.type
_entity.pdbx_description
1 polymer ?
#
loop_
_entity_poly.entity_id
_entity_poly.type
_entity_poly.pdbx_seq_one_letter_code
_entity_poly.pdbx_strand_id
1 'polypeptide(L)' 'MFEIIFKIWYMIAILPFLIFIEGNNRFADFLKKKNIYLHWDIWHSLIVFLILLLIIFWAQE' A
#
# COMPACT_ATOMS: atom_id res chain seq x y z
N MET A 1 30.45 -2.15 -1.34
CA MET A 1 29.72 -2.72 -0.18
C MET A 1 28.61 -1.79 0.31
N PHE A 2 28.90 -0.52 0.61
CA PHE A 2 27.88 0.48 1.01
C PHE A 2 26.74 0.64 -0.01
N GLU A 3 27.05 0.74 -1.31
CA GLU A 3 26.03 0.84 -2.36
C GLU A 3 25.09 -0.36 -2.43
N ILE A 4 25.59 -1.57 -2.14
CA ILE A 4 24.79 -2.79 -2.16
C ILE A 4 23.82 -2.78 -0.97
N ILE A 5 24.32 -2.41 0.22
CA ILE A 5 23.50 -2.27 1.43
C ILE A 5 22.42 -1.19 1.22
N PHE A 6 22.78 -0.06 0.61
CA PHE A 6 21.84 1.01 0.29
C PHE A 6 20.74 0.55 -0.68
N LYS A 7 21.09 -0.18 -1.75
CA LYS A 7 20.11 -0.71 -2.70
C LYS A 7 19.16 -1.72 -2.04
N ILE A 8 19.68 -2.62 -1.22
CA ILE A 8 18.87 -3.58 -0.47
C ILE A 8 17.93 -2.84 0.48
N TRP A 9 18.44 -1.87 1.22
CA TRP A 9 17.63 -1.07 2.13
C TRP A 9 16.54 -0.28 1.39
N TYR A 10 16.87 0.33 0.26
CA TYR A 10 15.90 1.00 -0.59
C TYR A 10 14.80 0.05 -1.09
N MET A 11 15.17 -1.15 -1.54
CA MET A 11 14.21 -2.16 -2.01
C MET A 11 13.29 -2.70 -0.91
N ILE A 12 13.78 -2.81 0.32
CA ILE A 12 12.99 -3.34 1.45
C ILE A 12 12.16 -2.24 2.10
N ALA A 13 12.73 -1.05 2.28
CA ALA A 13 12.10 0.02 3.02
C ALA A 13 11.30 0.94 2.11
N ILE A 14 11.87 1.46 1.01
CA ILE A 14 11.27 2.55 0.23
C ILE A 14 10.36 2.01 -0.87
N LEU A 15 10.82 1.00 -1.62
CA LEU A 15 10.11 0.46 -2.77
C LEU A 15 8.69 -0.02 -2.44
N PRO A 16 8.42 -0.72 -1.31
CA PRO A 16 7.06 -1.16 -1.00
C PRO A 16 6.09 0.00 -0.77
N PHE A 17 6.53 1.10 -0.13
CA PHE A 17 5.70 2.30 0.02
C PHE A 17 5.42 2.98 -1.32
N LEU A 18 6.41 3.05 -2.21
CA LEU A 18 6.19 3.60 -3.56
C LEU A 18 5.18 2.78 -4.35
N ILE A 19 5.31 1.45 -4.31
CA ILE A 19 4.35 0.53 -4.95
C ILE A 19 2.95 0.71 -4.34
N PHE A 20 2.85 0.86 -3.01
CA PHE A 20 1.58 1.09 -2.33
C PHE A 20 0.92 2.40 -2.77
N ILE A 21 1.67 3.51 -2.83
CA ILE A 21 1.16 4.82 -3.25
C ILE A 21 0.65 4.77 -4.70
N GLU A 22 1.45 4.21 -5.61
CA GLU A 22 1.07 4.09 -7.02
C GLU A 22 -0.15 3.17 -7.18
N GLY A 23 -0.17 2.04 -6.46
CA GLY A 23 -1.31 1.13 -6.42
C GLY A 23 -2.58 1.79 -5.91
N ASN A 24 -2.48 2.58 -4.83
CA ASN A 24 -3.58 3.36 -4.27
C ASN A 24 -4.15 4.34 -5.30
N ASN A 25 -3.29 5.07 -6.02
CA ASN A 25 -3.74 6.04 -7.03
C ASN A 25 -4.51 5.35 -8.15
N ARG A 26 -3.99 4.24 -8.67
CA ARG A 26 -4.67 3.45 -9.71
C ARG A 26 -6.00 2.87 -9.23
N PHE A 27 -6.05 2.42 -7.98
CA PHE A 27 -7.29 1.91 -7.38
C PHE A 27 -8.32 3.02 -7.18
N ALA A 28 -7.90 4.18 -6.68
CA ALA A 28 -8.77 5.35 -6.55
C ALA A 28 -9.36 5.78 -7.90
N ASP A 29 -8.52 5.82 -8.95
CA ASP A 29 -8.96 6.13 -10.31
C ASP A 29 -9.93 5.09 -10.86
N PHE A 30 -9.70 3.81 -10.57
CA PHE A 30 -10.63 2.75 -10.92
C PHE A 30 -11.99 2.91 -10.21
N LEU A 31 -12.00 3.22 -8.92
CA LEU A 31 -13.22 3.44 -8.14
C LEU A 31 -14.01 4.65 -8.63
N LYS A 32 -13.32 5.74 -8.95
CA LYS A 32 -13.90 6.94 -9.57
C LYS A 32 -14.50 6.61 -10.93
N LYS A 33 -13.76 5.91 -11.79
CA LYS A 33 -14.24 5.49 -13.12
C LYS A 33 -15.49 4.61 -13.05
N LYS A 34 -15.63 3.80 -12.00
CA LYS A 34 -16.80 2.94 -11.78
C LYS A 34 -17.95 3.64 -11.05
N ASN A 35 -17.82 4.93 -10.70
CA ASN A 35 -18.77 5.68 -9.86
C ASN A 35 -19.10 4.96 -8.54
N ILE A 36 -18.16 4.15 -8.02
CA ILE A 36 -18.35 3.42 -6.76
C ILE A 36 -18.03 4.34 -5.60
N TYR A 37 -16.91 5.06 -5.69
CA TYR A 37 -16.44 5.93 -4.62
C TYR A 37 -15.61 7.08 -5.19
N LEU A 38 -16.11 8.31 -5.05
CA LEU A 38 -15.52 9.51 -5.67
C LEU A 38 -14.34 10.08 -4.87
N HIS A 39 -14.33 9.87 -3.55
CA HIS A 39 -13.39 10.50 -2.62
C HIS A 39 -12.43 9.50 -1.98
N TRP A 40 -12.04 8.45 -2.72
CA TRP A 40 -11.07 7.49 -2.22
C TRP A 40 -9.71 8.18 -2.09
N ASP A 41 -9.17 8.25 -0.87
CA ASP A 41 -7.85 8.81 -0.57
C ASP A 41 -6.92 7.74 0.03
N ILE A 42 -5.67 8.13 0.28
CA ILE A 42 -4.66 7.22 0.80
C ILE A 42 -4.96 6.74 2.23
N TRP A 43 -5.69 7.51 3.04
CA TRP A 43 -6.06 7.13 4.40
C TRP A 43 -7.06 5.98 4.40
N HIS A 44 -8.00 5.96 3.45
CA HIS A 44 -8.92 4.84 3.27
C HIS A 44 -8.16 3.55 2.96
N SER A 45 -7.17 3.60 2.05
CA SER A 45 -6.32 2.44 1.74
C SER A 45 -5.47 1.98 2.92
N LEU A 46 -4.92 2.91 3.71
CA LEU A 46 -4.17 2.58 4.92
C LEU A 46 -5.04 1.85 5.94
N ILE A 47 -6.28 2.31 6.15
CA ILE A 47 -7.22 1.64 7.07
C ILE A 47 -7.53 0.22 6.58
N VAL A 48 -7.83 0.04 5.29
CA VAL A 48 -8.08 -1.30 4.73
C VAL A 48 -6.86 -2.21 4.90
N PHE A 49 -5.67 -1.70 4.63
CA PHE A 49 -4.43 -2.46 4.80
C PHE A 49 -4.19 -2.87 6.26
N LEU A 50 -4.43 -1.96 7.22
CA LEU A 50 -4.32 -2.25 8.65
C LEU A 50 -5.33 -3.31 9.11
N ILE A 51 -6.57 -3.23 8.62
CA ILE A 51 -7.60 -4.24 8.92
C ILE A 51 -7.20 -5.60 8.36
N LEU A 52 -6.69 -5.67 7.13
CA LEU A 52 -6.21 -6.92 6.54
C LEU A 52 -5.04 -7.51 7.34
N LEU A 53 -4.07 -6.68 7.74
CA LEU A 53 -2.96 -7.13 8.59
C LEU A 53 -3.47 -7.67 9.92
N LEU A 54 -4.41 -6.97 10.56
CA LEU A 54 -5.00 -7.40 11.82
C LEU A 54 -5.66 -8.78 11.66
N ILE A 55 -6.43 -9.00 10.60
CA ILE A 55 -7.09 -10.28 10.32
C ILE A 55 -6.05 -11.38 10.08
N ILE A 56 -5.00 -11.09 9.30
CA ILE A 56 -3.94 -12.07 9.01
C ILE A 56 -3.21 -12.47 10.29
N PHE A 57 -2.83 -11.50 11.13
CA PHE A 57 -2.19 -11.79 12.42
C PHE A 57 -3.10 -12.56 13.36
N TRP A 58 -4.38 -12.18 13.42
CA TRP A 58 -5.38 -12.89 14.22
C TRP A 58 -5.56 -14.34 13.75
N ALA A 59 -5.60 -14.58 12.44
CA ALA A 59 -5.77 -15.93 11.88
C ALA A 59 -4.51 -16.82 12.02
N GLN A 60 -3.38 -16.26 12.45
CA GLN A 60 -2.14 -16.99 12.73
C GLN A 60 -2.02 -17.41 14.20
N GLU A 61 -2.90 -16.94 15.09
CA GLU A 61 -3.09 -17.45 16.45
C GLU A 61 -4.03 -18.68 16.47
#